data_AF-A0AAU3GDK6-F1
#
_entry.id   AF-A0AAU3GDK6-F1
#
_cell.length_a   1.000
_cell.length_b   1.000
_cell.length_c   1.000
_cell.angle_alpha   90.00
_cell.angle_beta   90.00
_cell.angle_gamma   90.00
#
_symmetry.space_group_name_H-M   'P 1'
#
loop_
_entity.id
_entity.type
_entity.pdbx_description
1 polymer ?
#
loop_
_entity_poly.entity_id
_entity_poly.type
_entity_poly.pdbx_seq_one_letter_code
_entity_poly.pdbx_strand_id
1 'polypeptide(L)'
;MRVFVVFKWIAGIALLSVLLMGSGLIPGPPIAGLSDCPPLRAGQADPIDGKDCVRMLQQKLRDSGYPGQQVDGKFGPLTKANVVAFQKAAGLRPDGVAGKQTLAALTRGATPAIPAGLDLGPPHCADNVCDFSVPQGATHEVGIWLADHPGLAVDMSINLLADGVCGAARISAIARFGCKKLVEKEISDFIATLKSAARQNACVRISVGLPGPGNSEFLRFTSAKCRT
;
A
#
# COMPACT_ATOMS: atom_id res chain seq x y z
N MET A 1 7.85 47.82 49.90
CA MET A 1 8.00 49.01 49.03
C MET A 1 6.67 49.23 48.31
N ARG A 2 5.97 50.33 48.57
CA ARG A 2 4.75 50.73 47.86
C ARG A 2 5.01 52.13 47.30
N VAL A 3 5.15 52.23 45.98
CA VAL A 3 5.32 53.49 45.26
C VAL A 3 4.08 53.72 44.40
N PHE A 4 3.48 54.89 44.58
CA PHE A 4 2.41 55.52 43.81
C PHE A 4 2.87 55.90 42.39
N VAL A 5 1.97 55.85 41.38
CA VAL A 5 1.66 56.90 40.34
C VAL A 5 0.35 56.39 39.64
N VAL A 6 -0.88 56.95 39.70
CA VAL A 6 -1.47 58.29 39.50
C VAL A 6 -1.97 58.53 38.04
N PHE A 7 -3.24 58.99 37.94
CA PHE A 7 -3.98 59.62 36.81
C PHE A 7 -4.57 58.72 35.71
N LYS A 8 -5.90 58.50 35.59
CA LYS A 8 -7.08 59.38 35.40
C LYS A 8 -7.15 60.00 34.00
N TRP A 9 -8.03 59.48 33.13
CA TRP A 9 -8.84 60.26 32.16
C TRP A 9 -10.15 59.52 31.86
N ILE A 10 -11.25 60.24 32.06
CA ILE A 10 -12.62 59.88 31.67
C ILE A 10 -12.94 60.79 30.49
N ALA A 11 -13.39 60.25 29.36
CA ALA A 11 -14.24 60.96 28.40
C ALA A 11 -14.77 59.96 27.36
N GLY A 12 -16.08 59.70 27.41
CA GLY A 12 -16.77 58.98 26.34
C GLY A 12 -16.98 59.87 25.12
N ILE A 13 -17.34 59.23 24.00
CA ILE A 13 -18.51 59.56 23.16
C ILE A 13 -18.66 58.39 22.19
N ALA A 14 -19.85 57.80 22.20
CA ALA A 14 -20.31 56.86 21.22
C ALA A 14 -20.46 57.57 19.86
N LEU A 15 -19.81 57.05 18.82
CA LEU A 15 -20.20 57.31 17.43
C LEU A 15 -20.36 55.99 16.69
N LEU A 16 -21.58 55.84 16.19
CA LEU A 16 -22.10 54.82 15.31
C LEU A 16 -21.18 54.58 14.11
N SER A 17 -20.69 53.37 13.95
CA SER A 17 -20.45 52.74 12.64
C SER A 17 -20.25 51.24 12.82
N VAL A 18 -21.35 50.52 13.02
CA VAL A 18 -21.43 49.10 12.67
C VAL A 18 -21.39 49.05 11.14
N LEU A 19 -20.18 49.00 10.59
CA LEU A 19 -19.95 48.66 9.19
C LEU A 19 -19.36 47.25 9.15
N LEU A 20 -20.10 46.39 8.45
CA LEU A 20 -19.78 45.00 8.23
C LEU A 20 -18.33 44.83 7.78
N MET A 21 -17.55 44.09 8.58
CA MET A 21 -16.70 43.06 7.98
C MET A 21 -17.10 41.76 8.64
N GLY A 22 -18.21 41.23 8.11
CA GLY A 22 -18.54 39.82 8.29
C GLY A 22 -17.29 39.00 8.03
N SER A 23 -17.11 38.00 8.87
CA SER A 23 -16.13 36.95 8.72
C SER A 23 -16.24 36.37 7.31
N GLY A 24 -15.43 36.90 6.40
CA GLY A 24 -15.01 36.17 5.23
C GLY A 24 -14.14 35.04 5.73
N LEU A 25 -14.78 33.96 6.20
CA LEU A 25 -14.28 32.63 5.90
C LEU A 25 -14.10 32.66 4.39
N ILE A 26 -12.89 32.97 3.94
CA ILE A 26 -12.47 32.62 2.60
C ILE A 26 -12.78 31.12 2.56
N PRO A 27 -13.75 30.64 1.75
CA PRO A 27 -13.79 29.22 1.49
C PRO A 27 -12.40 28.94 0.93
N GLY A 28 -11.57 28.25 1.73
CA GLY A 28 -10.31 27.74 1.23
C GLY A 28 -10.61 27.05 -0.10
N PRO A 29 -9.71 27.12 -1.09
CA PRO A 29 -9.97 26.52 -2.39
C PRO A 29 -10.54 25.12 -2.15
N PRO A 30 -11.64 24.74 -2.84
CA PRO A 30 -12.21 23.41 -2.69
C PRO A 30 -11.05 22.44 -2.75
N ILE A 31 -10.92 21.60 -1.71
CA ILE A 31 -9.80 20.67 -1.55
C ILE A 31 -9.73 19.92 -2.86
N ALA A 32 -8.80 20.32 -3.74
CA ALA A 32 -8.88 19.96 -5.14
C ALA A 32 -8.79 18.44 -5.17
N GLY A 33 -9.77 17.79 -5.78
CA GLY A 33 -9.79 16.35 -5.87
C GLY A 33 -8.66 15.91 -6.80
N LEU A 34 -8.21 14.65 -6.70
CA LEU A 34 -7.25 14.10 -7.67
C LEU A 34 -7.77 14.21 -9.12
N SER A 35 -9.09 14.31 -9.30
CA SER A 35 -9.78 14.60 -10.56
C SER A 35 -9.46 15.96 -11.17
N ASP A 36 -9.03 16.94 -10.37
CA ASP A 36 -8.76 18.32 -10.81
C ASP A 36 -7.29 18.55 -11.19
N CYS A 37 -6.50 17.49 -11.16
CA CYS A 37 -5.09 17.51 -11.52
C CYS A 37 -4.91 17.38 -13.04
N PRO A 38 -3.91 18.07 -13.64
CA PRO A 38 -3.53 17.81 -15.02
C PRO A 38 -2.98 16.38 -15.16
N PRO A 39 -2.88 15.85 -16.40
CA PRO A 39 -2.29 14.54 -16.63
C PRO A 39 -0.88 14.43 -16.03
N LEU A 40 -0.68 13.42 -15.19
CA LEU A 40 0.57 13.20 -14.48
C LEU A 40 1.43 12.14 -15.17
N ARG A 41 2.73 12.37 -15.28
CA ARG A 41 3.71 11.53 -15.98
C ARG A 41 5.05 11.50 -15.25
N ALA A 42 5.83 10.46 -15.52
CA ALA A 42 7.15 10.28 -14.95
C ALA A 42 8.07 11.50 -15.17
N GLY A 43 8.84 11.82 -14.14
CA GLY A 43 9.73 12.99 -14.11
C GLY A 43 9.08 14.27 -13.59
N GLN A 44 7.76 14.30 -13.39
CA GLN A 44 7.10 15.42 -12.72
C GLN A 44 7.27 15.34 -11.21
N ALA A 45 7.26 16.51 -10.56
CA ALA A 45 7.23 16.61 -9.11
C ALA A 45 6.32 17.77 -8.70
N ASP A 46 5.75 17.66 -7.51
CA ASP A 46 4.97 18.72 -6.91
C ASP A 46 5.85 19.93 -6.51
N PRO A 47 5.29 21.14 -6.50
CA PRO A 47 3.90 21.47 -6.85
C PRO A 47 3.66 21.58 -8.35
N ILE A 48 2.49 21.13 -8.82
CA ILE A 48 2.01 21.31 -10.20
C ILE A 48 0.81 22.26 -10.15
N ASP A 49 0.92 23.42 -10.78
CA ASP A 49 -0.10 24.49 -10.75
C ASP A 49 -0.52 24.88 -9.32
N GLY A 50 0.44 24.87 -8.39
CA GLY A 50 0.22 25.18 -6.97
C GLY A 50 -0.47 24.06 -6.17
N LYS A 51 -0.61 22.85 -6.74
CA LYS A 51 -1.24 21.69 -6.10
C LYS A 51 -0.25 20.54 -5.93
N ASP A 52 -0.49 19.73 -4.89
CA ASP A 52 0.28 18.52 -4.57
C ASP A 52 -0.27 17.27 -5.30
N CYS A 53 -0.43 17.39 -6.61
CA CYS A 53 -1.08 16.37 -7.44
C CYS A 53 -0.37 15.02 -7.44
N VAL A 54 0.97 15.00 -7.41
CA VAL A 54 1.76 13.77 -7.37
C VAL A 54 1.61 13.09 -6.01
N ARG A 55 1.65 13.84 -4.88
CA ARG A 55 1.39 13.28 -3.55
C ARG A 55 -0.02 12.69 -3.46
N MET A 56 -1.02 13.37 -4.01
CA MET A 56 -2.39 12.88 -4.04
C MET A 56 -2.51 11.60 -4.88
N LEU A 57 -1.86 11.55 -6.05
CA LEU A 57 -1.79 10.34 -6.87
C LEU A 57 -1.15 9.19 -6.09
N GLN A 58 0.01 9.44 -5.47
CA GLN A 58 0.74 8.45 -4.69
C GLN A 58 -0.10 7.94 -3.50
N GLN A 59 -0.83 8.84 -2.83
CA GLN A 59 -1.77 8.47 -1.77
C GLN A 59 -2.90 7.61 -2.29
N LYS A 60 -3.57 8.02 -3.37
CA LYS A 60 -4.68 7.23 -3.93
C LYS A 60 -4.24 5.88 -4.45
N LEU A 61 -3.07 5.80 -5.05
CA LEU A 61 -2.47 4.52 -5.42
C LEU A 61 -2.25 3.66 -4.17
N ARG A 62 -1.69 4.19 -3.08
CA ARG A 62 -1.56 3.40 -1.83
C ARG A 62 -2.90 2.96 -1.26
N ASP A 63 -3.87 3.87 -1.18
CA ASP A 63 -5.23 3.57 -0.69
C ASP A 63 -5.91 2.50 -1.56
N SER A 64 -5.60 2.48 -2.86
CA SER A 64 -6.10 1.50 -3.82
C SER A 64 -5.27 0.21 -3.83
N GLY A 65 -4.42 -0.04 -2.84
CA GLY A 65 -3.64 -1.28 -2.77
C GLY A 65 -2.36 -1.30 -3.62
N TYR A 66 -1.81 -0.12 -3.97
CA TYR A 66 -0.47 0.05 -4.59
C TYR A 66 0.56 0.66 -3.63
N PRO A 67 0.96 -0.06 -2.56
CA PRO A 67 1.94 0.36 -1.56
C PRO A 67 3.39 0.28 -2.05
N GLY A 68 4.35 0.59 -1.18
CA GLY A 68 5.78 0.58 -1.48
C GLY A 68 6.36 1.88 -2.03
N GLN A 69 5.53 2.82 -2.49
CA GLN A 69 5.98 4.17 -2.87
C GLN A 69 5.88 5.18 -1.72
N GLN A 70 6.90 6.03 -1.59
CA GLN A 70 6.87 7.19 -0.69
C GLN A 70 5.88 8.26 -1.22
N VAL A 71 5.28 9.04 -0.31
CA VAL A 71 4.54 10.28 -0.66
C VAL A 71 5.51 11.45 -0.76
N ASP A 72 6.50 11.34 -1.61
CA ASP A 72 7.50 12.39 -1.73
C ASP A 72 7.04 13.51 -2.68
N GLY A 73 5.95 13.29 -3.42
CA GLY A 73 5.48 14.21 -4.46
C GLY A 73 6.35 14.16 -5.71
N LYS A 74 7.13 13.09 -5.91
CA LYS A 74 7.96 12.89 -7.11
C LYS A 74 7.46 11.69 -7.90
N PHE A 75 7.13 11.92 -9.16
CA PHE A 75 6.65 10.88 -10.06
C PHE A 75 7.84 10.08 -10.59
N GLY A 76 8.37 9.21 -9.73
CA GLY A 76 9.50 8.33 -10.01
C GLY A 76 9.13 7.05 -10.76
N PRO A 77 10.12 6.18 -11.03
CA PRO A 77 9.91 4.90 -11.71
C PRO A 77 8.89 3.99 -11.02
N LEU A 78 8.88 3.98 -9.68
CA LEU A 78 7.94 3.18 -8.90
C LEU A 78 6.51 3.70 -9.02
N THR A 79 6.31 5.02 -8.97
CA THR A 79 4.98 5.63 -9.21
C THR A 79 4.49 5.31 -10.62
N LYS A 80 5.37 5.35 -11.64
CA LYS A 80 5.02 4.94 -13.00
C LYS A 80 4.60 3.47 -13.07
N ALA A 81 5.36 2.57 -12.46
CA ALA A 81 5.03 1.16 -12.41
C ALA A 81 3.65 0.93 -11.76
N ASN A 82 3.36 1.63 -10.66
CA ASN A 82 2.07 1.55 -9.97
C ASN A 82 0.92 2.12 -10.80
N VAL A 83 1.13 3.20 -11.57
CA VAL A 83 0.13 3.72 -12.52
C VAL A 83 -0.15 2.73 -13.64
N VAL A 84 0.88 2.13 -14.24
CA VAL A 84 0.73 1.11 -15.30
C VAL A 84 -0.05 -0.09 -14.77
N ALA A 85 0.33 -0.56 -13.60
CA ALA A 85 -0.33 -1.64 -12.86
C ALA A 85 -1.82 -1.33 -12.62
N PHE A 86 -2.13 -0.12 -12.16
CA PHE A 86 -3.50 0.34 -11.98
C PHE A 86 -4.29 0.38 -13.29
N GLN A 87 -3.69 0.93 -14.34
CA GLN A 87 -4.33 1.00 -15.64
C GLN A 87 -4.69 -0.39 -16.18
N LYS A 88 -3.78 -1.37 -16.07
CA LYS A 88 -4.07 -2.77 -16.44
C LYS A 88 -5.26 -3.33 -15.66
N ALA A 89 -5.24 -3.20 -14.33
CA ALA A 89 -6.29 -3.71 -13.46
C ALA A 89 -7.66 -3.04 -13.71
N ALA A 90 -7.66 -1.75 -14.06
CA ALA A 90 -8.87 -0.99 -14.36
C ALA A 90 -9.33 -1.13 -15.83
N GLY A 91 -8.70 -1.98 -16.64
CA GLY A 91 -9.02 -2.14 -18.06
C GLY A 91 -8.73 -0.90 -18.92
N LEU A 92 -7.82 -0.04 -18.47
CA LEU A 92 -7.37 1.17 -19.15
C LEU A 92 -6.11 0.90 -19.97
N ARG A 93 -5.79 1.81 -20.90
CA ARG A 93 -4.52 1.75 -21.64
C ARG A 93 -3.33 1.91 -20.67
N PRO A 94 -2.39 0.94 -20.61
CA PRO A 94 -1.30 0.93 -19.63
C PRO A 94 -0.09 1.76 -20.10
N ASP A 95 -0.31 3.06 -20.38
CA ASP A 95 0.73 3.96 -20.88
C ASP A 95 1.59 4.61 -19.78
N GLY A 96 1.24 4.40 -18.51
CA GLY A 96 1.96 4.93 -17.35
C GLY A 96 1.77 6.44 -17.16
N VAL A 97 0.79 7.03 -17.83
CA VAL A 97 0.38 8.42 -17.66
C VAL A 97 -0.95 8.45 -16.91
N ALA A 98 -0.96 9.05 -15.72
CA ALA A 98 -2.20 9.23 -14.96
C ALA A 98 -3.00 10.41 -15.54
N GLY A 99 -3.65 10.17 -16.67
CA GLY A 99 -4.58 11.10 -17.31
C GLY A 99 -5.98 11.07 -16.67
N LYS A 100 -6.91 11.86 -17.21
CA LYS A 100 -8.27 12.04 -16.65
C LYS A 100 -8.99 10.72 -16.32
N GLN A 101 -8.92 9.73 -17.22
CA GLN A 101 -9.57 8.43 -17.01
C GLN A 101 -8.94 7.68 -15.83
N THR A 102 -7.62 7.68 -15.74
CA THR A 102 -6.87 7.04 -14.66
C THR A 102 -7.13 7.72 -13.31
N LEU A 103 -7.06 9.05 -13.24
CA LEU A 103 -7.31 9.83 -12.03
C LEU A 103 -8.75 9.66 -11.53
N ALA A 104 -9.73 9.65 -12.45
CA ALA A 104 -11.14 9.42 -12.11
C ALA A 104 -11.41 7.98 -11.63
N ALA A 105 -10.71 6.99 -12.19
CA ALA A 105 -10.81 5.61 -11.73
C ALA A 105 -10.20 5.42 -10.33
N LEU A 106 -9.05 6.06 -10.05
CA LEU A 106 -8.43 6.06 -8.72
C LEU A 106 -9.29 6.76 -7.68
N THR A 107 -9.98 7.84 -8.06
CA THR A 107 -10.86 8.58 -7.15
C THR A 107 -12.08 7.75 -6.75
N ARG A 108 -12.56 6.86 -7.63
CA ARG A 108 -13.64 5.91 -7.35
C ARG A 108 -13.22 4.72 -6.48
N GLY A 109 -11.94 4.64 -6.08
CA GLY A 109 -11.44 3.60 -5.17
C GLY A 109 -11.36 2.22 -5.79
N ALA A 110 -11.07 2.13 -7.10
CA ALA A 110 -10.84 0.85 -7.74
C ALA A 110 -9.56 0.20 -7.16
N THR A 111 -9.71 -0.77 -6.27
CA THR A 111 -8.62 -1.65 -5.85
C THR A 111 -8.41 -2.71 -6.93
N PRO A 112 -7.16 -3.10 -7.25
CA PRO A 112 -6.92 -4.28 -8.03
C PRO A 112 -7.48 -5.46 -7.24
N ALA A 113 -8.36 -6.22 -7.86
CA ALA A 113 -8.74 -7.50 -7.31
C ALA A 113 -7.48 -8.37 -7.28
N ILE A 114 -7.03 -8.72 -6.08
CA ILE A 114 -6.16 -9.88 -5.90
C ILE A 114 -6.90 -11.06 -6.57
N PRO A 115 -6.23 -11.91 -7.38
CA PRO A 115 -6.88 -13.07 -7.97
C PRO A 115 -7.65 -13.83 -6.89
N ALA A 116 -8.97 -13.96 -7.07
CA ALA A 116 -9.82 -14.70 -6.15
C ALA A 116 -9.35 -16.16 -6.16
N GLY A 117 -8.98 -16.70 -4.99
CA GLY A 117 -8.54 -18.11 -4.88
C GLY A 117 -7.20 -18.33 -4.19
N LEU A 118 -6.51 -17.29 -3.73
CA LEU A 118 -5.37 -17.45 -2.82
C LEU A 118 -5.84 -17.64 -1.38
N ASP A 119 -6.72 -18.62 -1.17
CA ASP A 119 -7.03 -19.17 0.15
C ASP A 119 -5.98 -20.24 0.43
N LEU A 120 -5.09 -19.98 1.39
CA LEU A 120 -4.03 -20.91 1.77
C LEU A 120 -4.56 -22.14 2.51
N GLY A 121 -5.86 -22.16 2.85
CA GLY A 121 -6.46 -23.18 3.68
C GLY A 121 -5.85 -23.21 5.09
N PRO A 122 -6.30 -24.13 5.95
CA PRO A 122 -5.66 -24.34 7.25
C PRO A 122 -4.26 -24.94 7.08
N PRO A 123 -3.25 -24.49 7.84
CA PRO A 123 -1.92 -25.09 7.78
C PRO A 123 -1.91 -26.54 8.26
N HIS A 124 -1.04 -27.34 7.67
CA HIS A 124 -0.68 -28.65 8.21
C HIS A 124 0.53 -28.49 9.12
N CYS A 125 0.35 -28.68 10.42
CA CYS A 125 1.45 -28.56 11.39
C CYS A 125 1.84 -29.94 11.94
N ALA A 126 3.13 -30.27 11.85
CA ALA A 126 3.75 -31.46 12.44
C ALA A 126 5.18 -31.14 12.88
N ASP A 127 5.65 -31.72 13.98
CA ASP A 127 7.05 -31.62 14.44
C ASP A 127 7.62 -30.17 14.49
N ASN A 128 6.82 -29.23 15.01
CA ASN A 128 7.15 -27.79 15.06
C ASN A 128 7.34 -27.11 13.70
N VAL A 129 6.83 -27.70 12.62
CA VAL A 129 6.81 -27.11 11.27
C VAL A 129 5.36 -27.02 10.81
N CYS A 130 4.97 -25.86 10.28
CA CYS A 130 3.68 -25.67 9.63
C CYS A 130 3.87 -25.45 8.13
N ASP A 131 3.21 -26.28 7.33
CA ASP A 131 3.21 -26.21 5.88
C ASP A 131 1.90 -25.60 5.35
N PHE A 132 2.05 -24.70 4.39
CA PHE A 132 0.98 -24.14 3.58
C PHE A 132 1.23 -24.54 2.12
N SER A 133 0.17 -24.92 1.42
CA SER A 133 0.27 -25.31 0.01
C SER A 133 -0.53 -24.34 -0.84
N VAL A 134 0.14 -23.68 -1.77
CA VAL A 134 -0.53 -22.90 -2.81
C VAL A 134 -0.90 -23.84 -3.96
N PRO A 135 -2.19 -24.02 -4.29
CA PRO A 135 -2.59 -24.90 -5.38
C PRO A 135 -2.08 -24.39 -6.73
N GLN A 136 -1.98 -25.28 -7.70
CA GLN A 136 -1.43 -25.01 -9.03
C GLN A 136 -2.15 -23.86 -9.75
N GLY A 137 -3.49 -23.87 -9.75
CA GLY A 137 -4.30 -22.85 -10.39
C GLY A 137 -4.04 -21.46 -9.81
N ALA A 138 -4.04 -21.35 -8.48
CA ALA A 138 -3.71 -20.11 -7.79
C ALA A 138 -2.25 -19.68 -8.05
N THR A 139 -1.31 -20.63 -8.11
CA THR A 139 0.10 -20.33 -8.40
C THR A 139 0.29 -19.77 -9.82
N HIS A 140 -0.40 -20.33 -10.81
CA HIS A 140 -0.36 -19.86 -12.19
C HIS A 140 -0.97 -18.46 -12.32
N GLU A 141 -2.17 -18.25 -11.77
CA GLU A 141 -2.86 -16.95 -11.80
C GLU A 141 -2.08 -15.87 -11.03
N VAL A 142 -1.65 -16.17 -9.81
CA VAL A 142 -0.88 -15.24 -8.97
C VAL A 142 0.50 -15.00 -9.58
N GLY A 143 1.16 -16.01 -10.15
CA GLY A 143 2.45 -15.85 -10.79
C GLY A 143 2.41 -14.95 -12.03
N ILE A 144 1.37 -15.10 -12.88
CA ILE A 144 1.12 -14.19 -14.01
C ILE A 144 0.82 -12.79 -13.49
N TRP A 145 -0.06 -12.67 -12.50
CA TRP A 145 -0.41 -11.39 -11.90
C TRP A 145 0.82 -10.68 -11.30
N LEU A 146 1.70 -11.40 -10.59
CA LEU A 146 2.95 -10.86 -10.04
C LEU A 146 3.98 -10.48 -11.13
N ALA A 147 3.97 -11.18 -12.26
CA ALA A 147 4.79 -10.82 -13.42
C ALA A 147 4.33 -9.50 -14.03
N ASP A 148 3.02 -9.27 -14.08
CA ASP A 148 2.42 -8.03 -14.60
C ASP A 148 2.47 -6.85 -13.62
N HIS A 149 2.66 -7.11 -12.33
CA HIS A 149 2.58 -6.13 -11.25
C HIS A 149 3.75 -6.23 -10.24
N PRO A 150 5.02 -6.01 -10.68
CA PRO A 150 6.19 -6.19 -9.83
C PRO A 150 6.23 -5.29 -8.59
N GLY A 151 5.60 -4.10 -8.64
CA GLY A 151 5.48 -3.20 -7.48
C GLY A 151 4.46 -3.67 -6.43
N LEU A 152 3.47 -4.48 -6.83
CA LEU A 152 2.45 -5.02 -5.93
C LEU A 152 2.85 -6.37 -5.31
N ALA A 153 3.84 -7.02 -5.92
CA ALA A 153 4.33 -8.32 -5.47
C ALA A 153 4.83 -8.30 -4.04
N VAL A 154 5.49 -7.20 -3.64
CA VAL A 154 6.09 -7.07 -2.31
C VAL A 154 5.03 -7.03 -1.22
N ASP A 155 3.97 -6.25 -1.38
CA ASP A 155 2.96 -6.07 -0.33
C ASP A 155 1.93 -7.18 -0.28
N MET A 156 1.53 -7.71 -1.44
CA MET A 156 0.73 -8.93 -1.47
C MET A 156 1.46 -10.07 -0.76
N SER A 157 2.76 -10.24 -1.02
CA SER A 157 3.57 -11.24 -0.32
C SER A 157 3.68 -10.96 1.18
N ILE A 158 3.84 -9.69 1.58
CA ILE A 158 3.86 -9.32 3.00
C ILE A 158 2.55 -9.67 3.68
N ASN A 159 1.40 -9.27 3.15
CA ASN A 159 0.10 -9.52 3.79
C ASN A 159 -0.23 -11.02 3.79
N LEU A 160 0.07 -11.73 2.70
CA LEU A 160 -0.16 -13.17 2.62
C LEU A 160 0.66 -13.95 3.65
N LEU A 161 1.94 -13.61 3.78
CA LEU A 161 2.85 -14.29 4.70
C LEU A 161 2.64 -13.79 6.14
N ALA A 162 2.43 -12.50 6.36
CA ALA A 162 2.23 -11.96 7.70
C ALA A 162 0.87 -12.36 8.29
N ASP A 163 -0.22 -12.27 7.54
CA ASP A 163 -1.56 -12.55 8.07
C ASP A 163 -1.98 -14.00 7.85
N GLY A 164 -1.72 -14.56 6.67
CA GLY A 164 -2.03 -15.95 6.37
C GLY A 164 -1.11 -16.91 7.13
N VAL A 165 0.20 -16.79 6.92
CA VAL A 165 1.18 -17.72 7.48
C VAL A 165 1.43 -17.47 8.97
N CYS A 166 1.75 -16.24 9.38
CA CYS A 166 2.01 -15.92 10.79
C CYS A 166 0.71 -15.81 11.64
N GLY A 167 -0.44 -15.55 11.03
CA GLY A 167 -1.73 -15.51 11.73
C GLY A 167 -2.27 -16.91 12.07
N ALA A 168 -2.17 -17.86 11.13
CA ALA A 168 -2.69 -19.22 11.28
C ALA A 168 -1.86 -20.11 12.23
N ALA A 169 -0.58 -19.79 12.44
CA ALA A 169 0.31 -20.55 13.32
C ALA A 169 0.04 -20.37 14.84
N ARG A 170 -1.00 -19.61 15.25
CA ARG A 170 -1.38 -19.33 16.66
C ARG A 170 -0.22 -18.91 17.57
N ILE A 171 0.82 -18.32 16.99
CA ILE A 171 2.03 -17.86 17.67
C ILE A 171 1.76 -16.61 18.54
N SER A 172 2.56 -16.43 19.59
CA SER A 172 2.45 -15.27 20.50
C SER A 172 2.68 -13.95 19.75
N ALA A 173 2.21 -12.83 20.31
CA ALA A 173 2.34 -11.51 19.68
C ALA A 173 3.80 -11.14 19.34
N ILE A 174 4.75 -11.54 20.18
CA ILE A 174 6.19 -11.32 19.98
C ILE A 174 6.70 -12.14 18.79
N ALA A 175 6.26 -13.40 18.69
CA ALA A 175 6.61 -14.28 17.57
C ALA A 175 5.99 -13.82 16.25
N ARG A 176 4.78 -13.23 16.25
CA ARG A 176 4.19 -12.59 15.06
C ARG A 176 5.01 -11.40 14.57
N PHE A 177 5.46 -10.55 15.48
CA PHE A 177 6.33 -9.41 15.12
C PHE A 177 7.65 -9.87 14.51
N GLY A 178 8.28 -10.90 15.10
CA GLY A 178 9.48 -11.53 14.55
C GLY A 178 9.24 -12.16 13.17
N CYS A 179 8.14 -12.88 12.99
CA CYS A 179 7.74 -13.49 11.72
C CYS A 179 7.56 -12.44 10.62
N LYS A 180 6.87 -11.32 10.91
CA LYS A 180 6.71 -10.19 9.98
C LYS A 180 8.05 -9.58 9.56
N LYS A 181 8.98 -9.41 10.51
CA LYS A 181 10.35 -8.93 10.26
C LYS A 181 11.19 -9.87 9.40
N LEU A 182 10.99 -11.18 9.54
CA LEU A 182 11.66 -12.20 8.74
C LEU A 182 11.12 -12.22 7.30
N VAL A 183 9.80 -12.10 7.13
CA VAL A 183 9.18 -11.99 5.81
C VAL A 183 9.81 -10.85 5.01
N GLU A 184 9.99 -9.67 5.60
CA GLU A 184 10.64 -8.52 4.94
C GLU A 184 12.00 -8.87 4.28
N LYS A 185 12.75 -9.79 4.87
CA LYS A 185 14.08 -10.20 4.38
C LYS A 185 14.01 -11.24 3.25
N GLU A 186 12.98 -12.08 3.23
CA GLU A 186 12.88 -13.27 2.36
C GLU A 186 11.84 -13.11 1.22
N ILE A 187 11.23 -11.93 1.06
CA ILE A 187 10.22 -11.65 0.01
C ILE A 187 10.73 -11.92 -1.41
N SER A 188 12.00 -11.60 -1.69
CA SER A 188 12.58 -11.80 -3.04
C SER A 188 12.57 -13.27 -3.44
N ASP A 189 12.89 -14.16 -2.50
CA ASP A 189 12.96 -15.61 -2.73
C ASP A 189 11.57 -16.22 -2.85
N PHE A 190 10.60 -15.72 -2.08
CA PHE A 190 9.19 -16.08 -2.25
C PHE A 190 8.66 -15.71 -3.64
N ILE A 191 8.89 -14.47 -4.09
CA ILE A 191 8.46 -14.00 -5.41
C ILE A 191 9.14 -14.82 -6.51
N ALA A 192 10.45 -15.09 -6.39
CA ALA A 192 11.19 -15.91 -7.34
C ALA A 192 10.63 -17.35 -7.41
N THR A 193 10.29 -17.93 -6.26
CA THR A 193 9.71 -19.28 -6.16
C THR A 193 8.32 -19.32 -6.79
N LEU A 194 7.45 -18.34 -6.52
CA LEU A 194 6.13 -18.24 -7.14
C LEU A 194 6.22 -18.11 -8.67
N LYS A 195 7.11 -17.25 -9.18
CA LYS A 195 7.35 -17.10 -10.63
C LYS A 195 7.86 -18.39 -11.25
N SER A 196 8.78 -19.08 -10.58
CA SER A 196 9.32 -20.36 -11.04
C SER A 196 8.24 -21.44 -11.09
N ALA A 197 7.44 -21.56 -10.03
CA ALA A 197 6.37 -22.54 -9.94
C ALA A 197 5.23 -22.25 -10.95
N ALA A 198 4.90 -20.98 -11.19
CA ALA A 198 3.91 -20.61 -12.21
C ALA A 198 4.35 -21.04 -13.62
N ARG A 199 5.63 -20.85 -13.97
CA ARG A 199 6.19 -21.31 -15.27
C ARG A 199 6.16 -22.82 -15.42
N GLN A 200 6.35 -23.53 -14.31
CA GLN A 200 6.41 -24.99 -14.28
C GLN A 200 5.03 -25.63 -14.07
N ASN A 201 3.98 -24.82 -13.94
CA ASN A 201 2.65 -25.28 -13.54
C ASN A 201 2.75 -26.18 -12.28
N ALA A 202 3.51 -25.74 -11.29
CA ALA A 202 3.82 -26.50 -10.07
C ALA A 202 3.15 -25.86 -8.84
N CYS A 203 3.08 -26.61 -7.74
CA CYS A 203 2.60 -26.10 -6.47
C CYS A 203 3.75 -25.47 -5.68
N VAL A 204 3.44 -24.48 -4.85
CA VAL A 204 4.40 -23.91 -3.91
C VAL A 204 4.07 -24.39 -2.51
N ARG A 205 5.05 -25.00 -1.84
CA ARG A 205 4.99 -25.29 -0.41
C ARG A 205 5.76 -24.20 0.34
N ILE A 206 5.08 -23.61 1.31
CA ILE A 206 5.64 -22.63 2.25
C ILE A 206 5.72 -23.33 3.60
N SER A 207 6.93 -23.50 4.12
CA SER A 207 7.17 -24.15 5.41
C SER A 207 7.66 -23.12 6.42
N VAL A 208 7.06 -23.09 7.61
CA VAL A 208 7.48 -22.21 8.70
C VAL A 208 7.87 -23.02 9.91
N GLY A 209 9.12 -22.83 10.35
CA GLY A 209 9.63 -23.41 11.58
C GLY A 209 9.15 -22.62 12.78
N LEU A 210 8.51 -23.29 13.74
CA LEU A 210 8.11 -22.69 15.01
C LEU A 210 9.33 -22.59 15.95
N PRO A 211 9.38 -21.55 16.81
CA PRO A 211 10.47 -21.38 17.75
C PRO A 211 10.59 -22.58 18.70
N GLY A 212 11.75 -23.25 18.67
CA GLY A 212 12.09 -24.40 19.52
C GLY A 212 13.58 -24.73 19.47
N PRO A 213 14.13 -25.49 20.43
CA PRO A 213 15.55 -25.83 20.49
C PRO A 213 15.89 -26.81 19.34
N GLY A 214 16.45 -26.29 18.25
CA GLY A 214 16.93 -27.09 17.12
C GLY A 214 16.62 -26.53 15.72
N ASN A 215 15.73 -25.55 15.58
CA ASN A 215 15.38 -24.98 14.28
C ASN A 215 16.22 -23.72 13.97
N SER A 216 17.17 -23.84 13.04
CA SER A 216 17.98 -22.72 12.53
C SER A 216 17.34 -22.02 11.32
N GLU A 217 16.32 -22.61 10.69
CA GLU A 217 15.68 -22.12 9.47
C GLU A 217 14.18 -21.87 9.75
N PHE A 218 13.77 -20.61 9.70
CA PHE A 218 12.45 -20.18 10.16
C PHE A 218 11.38 -20.15 9.05
N LEU A 219 11.81 -19.99 7.79
CA LEU A 219 10.92 -19.89 6.62
C LEU A 219 11.62 -20.53 5.43
N ARG A 220 10.92 -21.44 4.74
CA ARG A 220 11.44 -22.10 3.55
C ARG A 220 10.37 -22.15 2.46
N PHE A 221 10.78 -21.84 1.23
CA PHE A 221 9.94 -21.89 0.04
C PHE A 221 10.43 -22.98 -0.89
N THR A 222 9.54 -23.89 -1.28
CA THR A 222 9.88 -24.96 -2.22
C THR A 222 8.83 -25.09 -3.30
N SER A 223 9.29 -25.23 -4.55
CA SER A 223 8.42 -25.73 -5.62
C SER A 223 8.34 -27.25 -5.51
N ALA A 224 7.13 -27.80 -5.56
CA ALA A 224 6.90 -29.23 -5.41
C ALA A 224 5.81 -29.71 -6.37
N LYS A 225 5.79 -31.03 -6.62
CA LYS A 225 4.64 -31.67 -7.28
C LYS A 225 3.40 -31.46 -6.42
N CYS A 226 2.33 -31.01 -7.06
CA CYS A 226 1.03 -30.87 -6.41
C CYS A 226 0.60 -32.22 -5.83
N ARG A 227 0.27 -32.26 -4.54
CA ARG A 227 -0.46 -33.40 -3.99
C ARG A 227 -1.91 -33.25 -4.45
N THR A 228 -2.41 -34.29 -5.09
CA THR A 228 -3.83 -34.50 -5.43
C THR A 228 -4.64 -34.78 -4.18
#